data_AF-H0Y0A0-F1
#
_entry.id   AF-H0Y0A0-F1
#
_cell.length_a   1.000
_cell.length_b   1.000
_cell.length_c   1.000
_cell.angle_alpha   90.00
_cell.angle_beta   90.00
_cell.angle_gamma   90.00
#
_symmetry.space_group_name_H-M   'P 1'
#
loop_
_entity.id
_entity.type
_entity.pdbx_description
1 polymer ?
#
loop_
_entity_poly.entity_id
_entity_poly.type
_entity_poly.pdbx_seq_one_letter_code
_entity_poly.pdbx_strand_id
1 'polypeptide(L)'
;KDLKVIEDWQNITFKYMEKTQKRRKTWLTVGLSSVSQGDRKRLFTTLVSVFRSASKTERKHFTVLVHLADSDLTWLRETVAHISSLFSSQILAGQLLLIHAPSDVYSSVDEAFEGKFYSKENIDHAFLVSFATKLSDYFLLIEDNVFCAPNFVTHIVSKVAEMKSNPWVLLEFSNRGFLGKLFHNRDLPLLAHFLLLFYKEKPLDRLISHFRTLMVQENPIFCRPFLFYHRTTYGIFYDKQKAMVFQEKNASGPNNPPGAVFTDMKVFNVHFPWEAYTLDESFFWTSNVSIGNHLTVILNQPANLSRVQVLTGSIVDGRYSLEKGQVELGYNREGMPQSCTSFAFLGHLLEGQMDQ
;
A
#
# COMPACT_ATOMS: atom_id res chain seq x y z
N LYS A 1 13.35 -30.41 17.53
CA LYS A 1 14.26 -29.32 17.10
C LYS A 1 13.51 -28.01 16.86
N ASP A 2 12.22 -28.10 16.55
CA ASP A 2 11.29 -27.05 16.14
C ASP A 2 10.90 -26.00 17.20
N LEU A 3 10.73 -26.41 18.47
CA LEU A 3 10.44 -25.49 19.58
C LEU A 3 11.63 -24.59 19.91
N LYS A 4 12.85 -25.11 19.78
CA LYS A 4 14.10 -24.41 20.13
C LYS A 4 14.32 -23.15 19.29
N VAL A 5 13.97 -23.19 18.00
CA VAL A 5 14.09 -22.04 17.10
C VAL A 5 13.09 -20.94 17.47
N ILE A 6 11.86 -21.31 17.86
CA ILE A 6 10.82 -20.34 18.28
C ILE A 6 11.20 -19.71 19.63
N GLU A 7 11.70 -20.51 20.57
CA GLU A 7 12.29 -20.01 21.82
C GLU A 7 13.46 -19.07 21.54
N ASP A 8 14.31 -19.36 20.54
CA ASP A 8 15.39 -18.47 20.14
C ASP A 8 14.86 -17.16 19.55
N TRP A 9 13.80 -17.16 18.74
CA TRP A 9 13.16 -15.93 18.22
C TRP A 9 12.47 -15.11 19.30
N GLN A 10 11.69 -15.75 20.18
CA GLN A 10 11.08 -15.06 21.31
C GLN A 10 12.15 -14.49 22.24
N ASN A 11 13.24 -15.21 22.49
CA ASN A 11 14.39 -14.72 23.25
C ASN A 11 15.14 -13.60 22.53
N ILE A 12 15.28 -13.64 21.20
CA ILE A 12 15.88 -12.57 20.41
C ILE A 12 14.98 -11.34 20.45
N THR A 13 13.68 -11.46 20.18
CA THR A 13 12.71 -10.38 20.28
C THR A 13 12.68 -9.82 21.70
N PHE A 14 12.71 -10.66 22.73
CA PHE A 14 12.74 -10.24 24.13
C PHE A 14 14.04 -9.52 24.51
N LYS A 15 15.22 -10.07 24.17
CA LYS A 15 16.51 -9.40 24.36
C LYS A 15 16.62 -8.11 23.54
N TYR A 16 16.02 -8.09 22.36
CA TYR A 16 15.93 -6.92 21.51
C TYR A 16 15.03 -5.87 22.15
N MET A 17 13.85 -6.26 22.66
CA MET A 17 12.90 -5.42 23.40
C MET A 17 13.51 -4.82 24.65
N GLU A 18 14.29 -5.59 25.42
CA GLU A 18 15.01 -5.10 26.60
C GLU A 18 16.05 -4.01 26.20
N LYS A 19 16.66 -4.15 25.02
CA LYS A 19 17.47 -3.08 24.40
C LYS A 19 16.61 -1.94 23.86
N THR A 20 15.41 -2.18 23.32
CA THR A 20 14.48 -1.15 22.83
C THR A 20 13.94 -0.27 23.96
N GLN A 21 13.71 -0.86 25.14
CA GLN A 21 13.34 -0.13 26.36
C GLN A 21 14.45 0.81 26.83
N LYS A 22 15.71 0.50 26.51
CA LYS A 22 16.87 1.40 26.68
C LYS A 22 17.06 2.36 25.50
N ARG A 23 16.31 2.19 24.41
CA ARG A 23 16.45 2.96 23.17
C ARG A 23 15.53 4.18 23.21
N ARG A 24 15.96 5.24 22.55
CA ARG A 24 15.18 6.48 22.44
C ARG A 24 13.94 6.21 21.60
N LYS A 25 12.76 6.51 22.17
CA LYS A 25 11.45 6.51 21.50
C LYS A 25 11.55 7.16 20.11
N THR A 26 11.04 6.52 19.07
CA THR A 26 11.00 7.10 17.72
C THR A 26 9.82 8.06 17.58
N TRP A 27 9.78 8.84 16.51
CA TRP A 27 8.65 9.75 16.29
C TRP A 27 7.41 8.98 15.80
N LEU A 28 7.60 8.01 14.90
CA LEU A 28 6.53 7.22 14.29
C LEU A 28 6.77 5.71 14.38
N THR A 29 5.73 4.94 14.68
CA THR A 29 5.69 3.50 14.43
C THR A 29 4.74 3.23 13.28
N VAL A 30 5.20 2.51 12.25
CA VAL A 30 4.37 2.03 11.14
C VAL A 30 4.00 0.58 11.45
N GLY A 31 2.76 0.33 11.86
CA GLY A 31 2.26 -0.99 12.23
C GLY A 31 1.50 -1.67 11.10
N LEU A 32 1.74 -2.96 10.92
CA LEU A 32 0.95 -3.81 10.01
C LEU A 32 0.90 -5.26 10.52
N SER A 33 -0.20 -5.95 10.25
CA SER A 33 -0.39 -7.37 10.52
C SER A 33 -0.42 -8.15 9.20
N SER A 34 0.17 -9.34 9.18
CA SER A 34 0.18 -10.21 7.99
C SER A 34 -0.11 -11.67 8.38
N VAL A 35 -0.86 -12.35 7.52
CA VAL A 35 -1.27 -13.77 7.66
C VAL A 35 -0.88 -14.55 6.39
N SER A 36 -0.86 -15.87 6.47
CA SER A 36 -0.49 -16.75 5.35
C SER A 36 -1.53 -16.79 4.23
N GLN A 37 -2.77 -16.36 4.50
CA GLN A 37 -3.85 -16.28 3.51
C GLN A 37 -3.57 -15.18 2.48
N GLY A 38 -2.84 -15.54 1.42
CA GLY A 38 -2.57 -14.67 0.28
C GLY A 38 -1.22 -14.91 -0.36
N ASP A 39 -0.85 -14.05 -1.32
CA ASP A 39 0.49 -14.06 -1.90
C ASP A 39 1.48 -13.55 -0.84
N ARG A 40 2.39 -14.42 -0.38
CA ARG A 40 3.47 -14.05 0.56
C ARG A 40 4.23 -12.80 0.11
N LYS A 41 4.29 -12.54 -1.20
CA LYS A 41 4.94 -11.35 -1.77
C LYS A 41 4.31 -10.04 -1.27
N ARG A 42 3.04 -10.02 -0.84
CA ARG A 42 2.36 -8.84 -0.30
C ARG A 42 3.21 -8.15 0.76
N LEU A 43 3.44 -8.83 1.89
CA LEU A 43 4.20 -8.31 3.02
C LEU A 43 5.58 -7.80 2.59
N PHE A 44 6.35 -8.62 1.86
CA PHE A 44 7.69 -8.24 1.41
C PHE A 44 7.67 -6.98 0.55
N THR A 45 6.70 -6.89 -0.36
CA THR A 45 6.62 -5.76 -1.29
C THR A 45 6.19 -4.47 -0.59
N THR A 46 5.32 -4.58 0.42
CA THR A 46 4.98 -3.46 1.30
C THR A 46 6.19 -3.00 2.11
N LEU A 47 6.96 -3.93 2.71
CA LEU A 47 8.18 -3.58 3.43
C LEU A 47 9.21 -2.90 2.51
N VAL A 48 9.38 -3.40 1.29
CA VAL A 48 10.22 -2.75 0.27
C VAL A 48 9.70 -1.34 -0.03
N SER A 49 8.39 -1.16 -0.23
CA SER A 49 7.80 0.15 -0.50
C SER A 49 8.02 1.13 0.65
N VAL A 50 7.68 0.76 1.89
CA VAL A 50 7.87 1.59 3.08
C VAL A 50 9.32 2.08 3.19
N PHE A 51 10.30 1.17 3.08
CA PHE A 51 11.70 1.57 3.22
C PHE A 51 12.21 2.35 2.01
N ARG A 52 11.82 2.01 0.77
CA ARG A 52 12.28 2.72 -0.44
C ARG A 52 11.70 4.12 -0.57
N SER A 53 10.42 4.30 -0.23
CA SER A 53 9.77 5.61 -0.21
C SER A 53 10.29 6.49 0.94
N ALA A 54 10.84 5.85 1.98
CA ALA A 54 11.68 6.36 3.05
C ALA A 54 13.01 7.03 2.62
N SER A 55 13.20 8.35 2.75
CA SER A 55 14.54 8.96 2.66
C SER A 55 15.47 8.50 3.80
N LYS A 56 16.80 8.64 3.62
CA LYS A 56 17.79 8.23 4.65
C LYS A 56 17.60 8.94 6.00
N THR A 57 17.11 10.18 5.97
CA THR A 57 16.83 10.99 7.17
C THR A 57 15.54 10.51 7.84
N GLU A 58 14.47 10.29 7.08
CA GLU A 58 13.19 9.80 7.61
C GLU A 58 13.32 8.42 8.26
N ARG A 59 14.11 7.51 7.67
CA ARG A 59 14.34 6.16 8.24
C ARG A 59 14.88 6.17 9.67
N LYS A 60 15.47 7.26 10.15
CA LYS A 60 15.92 7.40 11.55
C LYS A 60 14.80 7.78 12.51
N HIS A 61 13.67 8.25 12.00
CA HIS A 61 12.55 8.80 12.76
C HIS A 61 11.36 7.85 12.87
N PHE A 62 11.36 6.72 12.14
CA PHE A 62 10.33 5.71 12.25
C PHE A 62 10.87 4.29 12.45
N THR A 63 10.03 3.45 13.04
CA THR A 63 10.22 2.00 13.12
C THR A 63 9.01 1.31 12.51
N VAL A 64 9.23 0.26 11.74
CA VAL A 64 8.17 -0.62 11.24
C VAL A 64 7.97 -1.76 12.23
N LEU A 65 6.74 -1.98 12.66
CA LEU A 65 6.33 -3.08 13.53
C LEU A 65 5.44 -4.02 12.73
N VAL A 66 5.91 -5.25 12.51
CA VAL A 66 5.17 -6.29 11.77
C VAL A 66 4.69 -7.34 12.74
N HIS A 67 3.37 -7.53 12.81
CA HIS A 67 2.76 -8.66 13.48
C HIS A 67 2.55 -9.80 12.47
N LEU A 68 3.28 -10.90 12.65
CA LEU A 68 3.07 -12.14 11.90
C LEU A 68 1.97 -12.93 12.62
N ALA A 69 0.73 -12.75 12.18
CA ALA A 69 -0.47 -13.17 12.91
C ALA A 69 -0.98 -14.56 12.52
N ASP A 70 -0.17 -15.36 11.81
CA ASP A 70 -0.57 -16.70 11.36
C ASP A 70 -0.18 -17.80 12.36
N SER A 71 -0.99 -18.85 12.44
CA SER A 71 -0.72 -20.02 13.27
C SER A 71 0.16 -21.07 12.59
N ASP A 72 0.38 -21.00 11.27
CA ASP A 72 1.29 -21.87 10.53
C ASP A 72 2.75 -21.55 10.87
N LEU A 73 3.34 -22.40 11.72
CA LEU A 73 4.74 -22.30 12.14
C LEU A 73 5.74 -22.45 10.99
N THR A 74 5.38 -23.17 9.93
CA THR A 74 6.24 -23.33 8.75
C THR A 74 6.30 -22.02 7.99
N TRP A 75 5.13 -21.45 7.68
CA TRP A 75 5.03 -20.12 7.08
C TRP A 75 5.74 -19.05 7.91
N LEU A 76 5.56 -19.08 9.24
CA LEU A 76 6.19 -18.14 10.16
C LEU A 76 7.72 -18.20 10.05
N ARG A 77 8.30 -19.41 10.13
CA ARG A 77 9.77 -19.59 10.04
C ARG A 77 10.32 -19.15 8.70
N GLU A 78 9.68 -19.54 7.60
CA GLU A 78 10.12 -19.18 6.25
C GLU A 78 10.03 -17.66 6.04
N THR A 79 8.95 -17.04 6.49
CA THR A 79 8.76 -15.59 6.41
C THR A 79 9.82 -14.85 7.22
N VAL A 80 10.06 -15.28 8.47
CA VAL A 80 11.08 -14.69 9.34
C VAL A 80 12.48 -14.86 8.75
N ALA A 81 12.83 -16.04 8.22
CA ALA A 81 14.13 -16.28 7.59
C ALA A 81 14.35 -15.38 6.37
N HIS A 82 13.33 -15.25 5.50
CA HIS A 82 13.39 -14.36 4.35
C HIS A 82 13.50 -12.88 4.73
N ILE A 83 12.69 -12.41 5.70
CA ILE A 83 12.77 -11.02 6.17
C ILE A 83 14.16 -10.75 6.78
N SER A 84 14.68 -11.69 7.57
CA SER A 84 16.00 -11.56 8.18
C SER A 84 17.12 -11.47 7.15
N SER A 85 17.01 -12.20 6.05
CA SER A 85 17.95 -12.12 4.93
C SER A 85 17.87 -10.77 4.22
N LEU A 86 16.66 -10.32 3.83
CA LEU A 86 16.46 -9.13 3.01
C LEU A 86 16.59 -7.80 3.77
N PHE A 87 16.22 -7.79 5.06
CA PHE A 87 16.11 -6.58 5.89
C PHE A 87 17.04 -6.62 7.12
N SER A 88 18.11 -7.43 7.07
CA SER A 88 19.09 -7.55 8.16
C SER A 88 19.58 -6.19 8.68
N SER A 89 19.89 -5.26 7.76
CA SER A 89 20.35 -3.92 8.13
C SER A 89 19.30 -3.10 8.89
N GLN A 90 18.02 -3.19 8.50
CA GLN A 90 16.91 -2.50 9.15
C GLN A 90 16.61 -3.12 10.52
N ILE A 91 16.71 -4.44 10.66
CA ILE A 91 16.54 -5.15 11.94
C ILE A 91 17.67 -4.77 12.91
N LEU A 92 18.93 -4.82 12.47
CA LEU A 92 20.07 -4.42 13.30
C LEU A 92 20.00 -2.94 13.70
N ALA A 93 19.51 -2.09 12.80
CA ALA A 93 19.24 -0.67 13.07
C ALA A 93 17.93 -0.45 13.86
N GLY A 94 17.14 -1.48 14.14
CA GLY A 94 15.84 -1.43 14.82
C GLY A 94 14.81 -0.52 14.19
N GLN A 95 14.89 -0.45 12.87
CA GLN A 95 13.92 0.16 11.99
C GLN A 95 12.85 -0.86 11.57
N LEU A 96 13.07 -2.15 11.80
CA LEU A 96 12.10 -3.22 11.57
C LEU A 96 12.05 -4.15 12.79
N LEU A 97 10.85 -4.35 13.34
CA LEU A 97 10.56 -5.24 14.46
C LEU A 97 9.54 -6.28 14.02
N LEU A 98 9.79 -7.55 14.35
CA LEU A 98 8.88 -8.66 14.10
C LEU A 98 8.31 -9.16 15.43
N ILE A 99 6.99 -9.31 15.49
CA ILE A 99 6.28 -9.87 16.63
C ILE A 99 5.33 -10.96 16.17
N HIS A 100 5.03 -11.88 17.07
CA HIS A 100 4.07 -12.95 16.89
C HIS A 100 3.32 -13.12 18.22
N ALA A 101 2.00 -13.09 18.18
CA ALA A 101 1.18 -13.33 19.36
C ALA A 101 1.22 -14.82 19.73
N PRO A 102 1.43 -15.18 21.01
CA PRO A 102 1.32 -16.56 21.45
C PRO A 102 -0.12 -17.08 21.32
N SER A 103 -0.28 -18.40 21.18
CA SER A 103 -1.55 -19.03 20.81
C SER A 103 -2.68 -18.83 21.83
N ASP A 104 -2.33 -18.60 23.09
CA ASP A 104 -3.25 -18.32 24.20
C ASP A 104 -4.05 -17.02 23.99
N VAL A 105 -3.51 -16.06 23.24
CA VAL A 105 -4.20 -14.82 22.85
C VAL A 105 -5.50 -15.09 22.08
N TYR A 106 -5.60 -16.23 21.39
CA TYR A 106 -6.76 -16.60 20.57
C TYR A 106 -7.73 -17.56 21.26
N SER A 107 -7.52 -17.88 22.54
CA SER A 107 -8.30 -18.89 23.29
C SER A 107 -9.81 -18.62 23.37
N SER A 108 -10.27 -17.38 23.16
CA SER A 108 -11.69 -16.99 23.19
C SER A 108 -12.38 -16.96 21.82
N VAL A 109 -11.67 -17.34 20.75
CA VAL A 109 -12.20 -17.40 19.39
C VAL A 109 -12.86 -18.75 19.17
N ASP A 110 -14.14 -18.86 19.53
CA ASP A 110 -14.96 -20.03 19.21
C ASP A 110 -15.13 -20.19 17.69
N GLU A 111 -14.78 -21.37 17.17
CA GLU A 111 -14.77 -21.68 15.72
C GLU A 111 -16.17 -21.78 15.07
N ALA A 112 -17.24 -21.61 15.86
CA ALA A 112 -18.60 -22.05 15.51
C ALA A 112 -19.58 -20.96 15.03
N PHE A 113 -19.21 -19.68 14.94
CA PHE A 113 -20.17 -18.59 14.62
C PHE A 113 -19.79 -17.75 13.37
N GLU A 114 -20.82 -17.22 12.70
CA GLU A 114 -20.78 -16.40 11.46
C GLU A 114 -19.97 -15.09 11.59
N GLY A 115 -19.57 -14.65 12.79
CA GLY A 115 -18.64 -13.53 13.04
C GLY A 115 -17.15 -13.83 12.75
N LYS A 116 -16.91 -14.86 11.92
CA LYS A 116 -15.67 -15.65 11.79
C LYS A 116 -14.42 -14.87 11.36
N PHE A 117 -14.56 -13.87 10.48
CA PHE A 117 -13.40 -13.28 9.80
C PHE A 117 -12.81 -12.07 10.52
N TYR A 118 -13.66 -11.13 10.97
CA TYR A 118 -13.16 -9.92 11.62
C TYR A 118 -12.83 -10.13 13.10
N SER A 119 -13.35 -11.17 13.76
CA SER A 119 -13.00 -11.46 15.16
C SER A 119 -11.50 -11.67 15.35
N LYS A 120 -10.88 -12.48 14.49
CA LYS A 120 -9.44 -12.70 14.52
C LYS A 120 -8.68 -11.43 14.13
N GLU A 121 -9.08 -10.77 13.04
CA GLU A 121 -8.44 -9.53 12.57
C GLU A 121 -8.44 -8.45 13.67
N ASN A 122 -9.55 -8.29 14.40
CA ASN A 122 -9.65 -7.36 15.50
C ASN A 122 -8.70 -7.71 16.65
N ILE A 123 -8.57 -8.99 17.02
CA ILE A 123 -7.62 -9.46 18.03
C ILE A 123 -6.17 -9.22 17.56
N ASP A 124 -5.87 -9.55 16.30
CA ASP A 124 -4.53 -9.37 15.70
C ASP A 124 -4.09 -7.90 15.79
N HIS A 125 -5.01 -6.98 15.47
CA HIS A 125 -4.76 -5.55 15.50
C HIS A 125 -4.77 -4.99 16.92
N ALA A 126 -5.57 -5.53 17.83
CA ALA A 126 -5.50 -5.16 19.24
C ALA A 126 -4.14 -5.52 19.85
N PHE A 127 -3.61 -6.71 19.53
CA PHE A 127 -2.27 -7.13 19.95
C PHE A 127 -1.17 -6.23 19.36
N LEU A 128 -1.23 -5.96 18.05
CA LEU A 128 -0.29 -5.05 17.37
C LEU A 128 -0.29 -3.65 18.01
N VAL A 129 -1.47 -3.06 18.22
CA VAL A 129 -1.63 -1.73 18.80
C VAL A 129 -1.15 -1.69 20.25
N SER A 130 -1.48 -2.72 21.04
CA SER A 130 -1.04 -2.85 22.43
C SER A 130 0.49 -2.90 22.55
N PHE A 131 1.14 -3.68 21.66
CA PHE A 131 2.59 -3.76 21.62
C PHE A 131 3.26 -2.43 21.25
N ALA A 132 2.62 -1.64 20.39
CA ALA A 132 3.17 -0.36 19.93
C ALA A 132 3.17 0.78 20.97
N THR A 133 2.41 0.64 22.08
CA THR A 133 2.12 1.69 23.08
C THR A 133 3.33 2.40 23.70
N LYS A 134 4.56 1.90 23.56
CA LYS A 134 5.78 2.52 24.11
C LYS A 134 6.87 2.77 23.07
N LEU A 135 6.59 2.55 21.79
CA LEU A 135 7.61 2.61 20.74
C LEU A 135 7.81 4.02 20.18
N SER A 136 6.73 4.80 20.05
CA SER A 136 6.78 6.08 19.33
C SER A 136 5.77 7.11 19.82
N ASP A 137 5.85 8.35 19.34
CA ASP A 137 4.89 9.42 19.66
C ASP A 137 3.58 9.26 18.89
N TYR A 138 3.67 8.73 17.66
CA TYR A 138 2.54 8.46 16.78
C TYR A 138 2.58 7.03 16.25
N PHE A 139 1.41 6.48 15.93
CA PHE A 139 1.28 5.16 15.33
C PHE A 139 0.45 5.24 14.07
N LEU A 140 1.02 4.76 12.97
CA LEU A 140 0.38 4.67 11.68
C LEU A 140 0.05 3.21 11.40
N LEU A 141 -1.23 2.92 11.24
CA LEU A 141 -1.71 1.61 10.80
C LEU A 141 -1.77 1.55 9.28
N ILE A 142 -1.12 0.54 8.69
CA ILE A 142 -1.21 0.21 7.26
C ILE A 142 -1.48 -1.28 7.07
N GLU A 143 -1.88 -1.65 5.86
CA GLU A 143 -2.08 -3.04 5.45
C GLU A 143 -0.79 -3.66 4.87
N ASP A 144 -0.77 -4.99 4.74
CA ASP A 144 0.40 -5.73 4.25
C ASP A 144 0.53 -5.77 2.71
N ASN A 145 -0.35 -5.09 1.96
CA ASN A 145 -0.35 -5.01 0.50
C ASN A 145 -0.44 -3.56 0.01
N VAL A 146 0.48 -2.71 0.47
CA VAL A 146 0.39 -1.25 0.31
C VAL A 146 1.60 -0.70 -0.42
N PHE A 147 1.34 0.28 -1.28
CA PHE A 147 2.32 1.21 -1.79
C PHE A 147 2.31 2.51 -0.97
N CYS A 148 3.50 3.00 -0.62
CA CYS A 148 3.71 4.24 0.12
C CYS A 148 4.24 5.34 -0.79
N ALA A 149 3.62 6.52 -0.75
CA ALA A 149 4.10 7.70 -1.45
C ALA A 149 5.53 8.10 -1.00
N PRO A 150 6.36 8.67 -1.89
CA PRO A 150 7.69 9.16 -1.54
C PRO A 150 7.66 10.15 -0.37
N ASN A 151 8.62 10.05 0.54
CA ASN A 151 8.77 10.92 1.71
C ASN A 151 7.51 11.02 2.60
N PHE A 152 6.72 9.93 2.69
CA PHE A 152 5.46 9.93 3.43
C PHE A 152 5.61 10.37 4.89
N VAL A 153 6.75 10.10 5.53
CA VAL A 153 6.99 10.47 6.94
C VAL A 153 7.04 12.00 7.08
N THR A 154 7.74 12.67 6.17
CA THR A 154 7.83 14.14 6.12
C THR A 154 6.46 14.76 5.93
N HIS A 155 5.64 14.19 5.02
CA HIS A 155 4.26 14.64 4.80
C HIS A 155 3.41 14.49 6.07
N ILE A 156 3.54 13.35 6.78
CA ILE A 156 2.82 13.13 8.03
C ILE A 156 3.29 14.11 9.12
N VAL A 157 4.60 14.33 9.27
CA VAL A 157 5.16 15.30 10.23
C VAL A 157 4.60 16.71 9.96
N SER A 158 4.61 17.15 8.69
CA SER A 158 4.05 18.46 8.31
C SER A 158 2.58 18.56 8.69
N LYS A 159 1.80 17.53 8.36
CA LYS A 159 0.36 17.51 8.66
C LYS A 159 0.07 17.56 10.15
N VAL A 160 0.83 16.82 10.95
CA VAL A 160 0.72 16.85 12.42
C VAL A 160 1.06 18.23 12.97
N ALA A 161 2.09 18.89 12.43
CA ALA A 161 2.48 20.24 12.83
C ALA A 161 1.40 21.28 12.48
N GLU A 162 0.76 21.17 11.32
CA GLU A 162 -0.39 22.01 10.93
C GLU A 162 -1.59 21.84 11.89
N MET A 163 -1.78 20.62 12.39
CA MET A 163 -2.88 20.29 13.31
C MET A 163 -2.60 20.67 14.77
N LYS A 164 -1.46 21.30 15.10
CA LYS A 164 -1.07 21.60 16.50
C LYS A 164 -2.13 22.40 17.27
N SER A 165 -2.88 23.27 16.60
CA SER A 165 -3.92 24.10 17.21
C SER A 165 -5.32 23.45 17.21
N ASN A 166 -5.50 22.30 16.56
CA ASN A 166 -6.77 21.63 16.42
C ASN A 166 -6.71 20.24 17.08
N PRO A 167 -7.50 19.95 18.12
CA PRO A 167 -7.50 18.61 18.70
C PRO A 167 -7.99 17.58 17.67
N TRP A 168 -7.31 16.44 17.61
CA TRP A 168 -7.69 15.32 16.76
C TRP A 168 -7.36 14.00 17.46
N VAL A 169 -8.08 12.95 17.07
CA VAL A 169 -7.93 11.58 17.55
C VAL A 169 -7.34 10.70 16.46
N LEU A 170 -7.83 10.89 15.23
CA LEU A 170 -7.45 10.10 14.07
C LEU A 170 -7.28 10.99 12.83
N LEU A 171 -6.10 10.91 12.19
CA LEU A 171 -5.86 11.45 10.85
C LEU A 171 -5.84 10.32 9.82
N GLU A 172 -6.44 10.55 8.65
CA GLU A 172 -6.62 9.52 7.63
C GLU A 172 -5.88 9.88 6.33
N PHE A 173 -4.82 9.14 6.01
CA PHE A 173 -3.98 9.30 4.81
C PHE A 173 -4.35 8.33 3.67
N SER A 174 -5.50 7.68 3.81
CA SER A 174 -6.18 6.89 2.77
C SER A 174 -7.69 6.93 3.02
N ASN A 175 -8.48 6.81 1.96
CA ASN A 175 -9.94 6.74 2.01
C ASN A 175 -10.50 5.31 2.05
N ARG A 176 -9.65 4.28 2.12
CA ARG A 176 -10.08 2.87 2.13
C ARG A 176 -9.89 2.23 3.50
N GLY A 177 -10.94 1.56 3.99
CA GLY A 177 -10.90 0.68 5.16
C GLY A 177 -10.13 1.26 6.36
N PHE A 178 -9.25 0.44 6.93
CA PHE A 178 -8.35 0.80 8.03
C PHE A 178 -6.93 1.17 7.55
N LEU A 179 -6.73 1.36 6.24
CA LEU A 179 -5.46 1.80 5.68
C LEU A 179 -5.17 3.26 6.05
N GLY A 180 -3.91 3.55 6.39
CA GLY A 180 -3.40 4.90 6.53
C GLY A 180 -3.98 5.66 7.72
N LYS A 181 -4.27 4.97 8.82
CA LYS A 181 -4.87 5.55 10.04
C LYS A 181 -3.76 5.95 11.00
N LEU A 182 -3.62 7.25 11.26
CA LEU A 182 -2.63 7.79 12.19
C LEU A 182 -3.29 8.14 13.53
N PHE A 183 -2.75 7.58 14.60
CA PHE A 183 -3.19 7.78 15.97
C PHE A 183 -2.09 8.45 16.80
N HIS A 184 -2.49 9.17 17.84
CA HIS A 184 -1.57 9.49 18.92
C HIS A 184 -1.25 8.24 19.73
N ASN A 185 0.02 8.04 20.08
CA ASN A 185 0.43 6.86 20.83
C ASN A 185 -0.24 6.78 22.23
N ARG A 186 -0.60 7.93 22.82
CA ARG A 186 -1.31 7.99 24.11
C ARG A 186 -2.69 7.32 24.10
N ASP A 187 -3.31 7.22 22.92
CA ASP A 187 -4.67 6.67 22.77
C ASP A 187 -4.65 5.17 22.45
N LEU A 188 -3.49 4.60 22.11
CA LEU A 188 -3.36 3.19 21.73
C LEU A 188 -3.78 2.20 22.82
N PRO A 189 -3.47 2.41 24.13
CA PRO A 189 -3.96 1.51 25.16
C PRO A 189 -5.49 1.43 25.14
N LEU A 190 -6.18 2.57 25.02
CA LEU A 190 -7.63 2.61 24.97
C LEU A 190 -8.17 1.95 23.69
N LEU A 191 -7.55 2.22 22.54
CA LEU A 191 -7.90 1.60 21.27
C LEU A 191 -7.76 0.07 21.33
N ALA A 192 -6.66 -0.46 21.88
CA ALA A 192 -6.44 -1.90 22.01
C ALA A 192 -7.54 -2.57 22.87
N HIS A 193 -7.86 -1.98 24.03
CA HIS A 193 -8.95 -2.48 24.86
C HIS A 193 -10.30 -2.41 24.14
N PHE A 194 -10.58 -1.31 23.44
CA PHE A 194 -11.81 -1.16 22.65
C PHE A 194 -11.94 -2.24 21.57
N LEU A 195 -10.87 -2.51 20.81
CA LEU A 195 -10.86 -3.58 19.82
C LEU A 195 -11.11 -4.96 20.46
N LEU A 196 -10.52 -5.25 21.63
CA LEU A 196 -10.77 -6.50 22.36
C LEU A 196 -12.18 -6.59 22.95
N LEU A 197 -12.77 -5.48 23.36
CA LEU A 197 -14.14 -5.45 23.89
C LEU A 197 -15.17 -5.75 22.80
N PHE A 198 -14.93 -5.26 21.58
CA PHE A 198 -15.90 -5.31 20.47
C PHE A 198 -15.45 -6.20 19.30
N TYR A 199 -14.48 -7.09 19.52
CA TYR A 199 -13.86 -7.88 18.43
C TYR A 199 -14.88 -8.73 17.65
N LYS A 200 -15.94 -9.22 18.30
CA LYS A 200 -17.01 -10.02 17.68
C LYS A 200 -18.11 -9.18 17.03
N GLU A 201 -18.12 -7.87 17.22
CA GLU A 201 -19.29 -7.04 16.91
C GLU A 201 -19.26 -6.44 15.51
N LYS A 202 -18.08 -5.97 15.05
CA LYS A 202 -17.93 -5.29 13.76
C LYS A 202 -16.54 -5.49 13.15
N PRO A 203 -16.42 -5.37 11.81
CA PRO A 203 -15.13 -5.22 11.13
C PRO A 203 -14.24 -4.10 11.67
N LEU A 204 -12.93 -4.25 11.51
CA LEU A 204 -11.91 -3.37 12.08
C LEU A 204 -12.08 -1.90 11.66
N ASP A 205 -12.33 -1.64 10.37
CA ASP A 205 -12.54 -0.30 9.82
C ASP A 205 -13.73 0.39 10.49
N ARG A 206 -14.81 -0.35 10.73
CA ARG A 206 -15.98 0.14 11.44
C ARG A 206 -15.65 0.40 12.91
N LEU A 207 -14.96 -0.51 13.59
CA LEU A 207 -14.56 -0.30 14.99
C LEU A 207 -13.69 0.95 15.15
N ILE A 208 -12.72 1.17 14.26
CA ILE A 208 -11.88 2.38 14.26
C ILE A 208 -12.73 3.64 14.06
N SER A 209 -13.70 3.61 13.15
CA SER A 209 -14.63 4.73 12.94
C SER A 209 -15.49 5.01 14.19
N HIS A 210 -15.98 3.97 14.87
CA HIS A 210 -16.75 4.14 16.11
C HIS A 210 -15.88 4.68 17.25
N PHE A 211 -14.65 4.17 17.40
CA PHE A 211 -13.68 4.66 18.36
C PHE A 211 -13.42 6.17 18.16
N ARG A 212 -13.20 6.60 16.91
CA ARG A 212 -13.03 8.02 16.56
C ARG A 212 -14.22 8.87 17.04
N THR A 213 -15.44 8.42 16.76
CA THR A 213 -16.67 9.11 17.18
C THR A 213 -16.82 9.16 18.71
N LEU A 214 -16.53 8.06 19.41
CA LEU A 214 -16.57 8.00 20.88
C LEU A 214 -15.56 8.94 21.54
N MET A 215 -14.42 9.18 20.87
CA MET A 215 -13.40 10.14 21.28
C MET A 215 -13.72 11.58 20.83
N VAL A 216 -14.99 11.86 20.50
CA VAL A 216 -15.53 13.20 20.19
C VAL A 216 -14.98 13.78 18.88
N GLN A 217 -14.53 12.94 17.95
CA GLN A 217 -14.24 13.33 16.56
C GLN A 217 -15.29 12.72 15.62
N GLU A 218 -16.40 13.43 15.42
CA GLU A 218 -17.52 12.94 14.60
C GLU A 218 -17.11 12.68 13.14
N ASN A 219 -16.40 13.63 12.54
CA ASN A 219 -16.04 13.60 11.13
C ASN A 219 -14.61 13.09 10.89
N PRO A 220 -14.38 12.28 9.85
CA PRO A 220 -13.03 11.89 9.45
C PRO A 220 -12.22 13.11 8.99
N ILE A 221 -10.93 13.15 9.34
CA ILE A 221 -10.00 14.18 8.87
C ILE A 221 -9.12 13.56 7.79
N PHE A 222 -9.53 13.71 6.53
CA PHE A 222 -8.76 13.24 5.40
C PHE A 222 -7.57 14.16 5.10
N CYS A 223 -6.38 13.59 5.14
CA CYS A 223 -5.14 14.27 4.83
C CYS A 223 -4.80 14.04 3.37
N ARG A 224 -4.90 15.11 2.57
CA ARG A 224 -4.63 15.09 1.12
C ARG A 224 -3.29 15.78 0.81
N PRO A 225 -2.51 15.28 -0.16
CA PRO A 225 -2.76 14.05 -0.93
C PRO A 225 -2.68 12.79 -0.04
N PHE A 226 -3.38 11.73 -0.45
CA PHE A 226 -3.24 10.44 0.24
C PHE A 226 -1.81 9.90 0.07
N LEU A 227 -1.36 9.10 1.02
CA LEU A 227 0.02 8.59 1.06
C LEU A 227 0.11 7.08 0.93
N PHE A 228 -1.01 6.38 1.08
CA PHE A 228 -1.06 4.91 1.12
C PHE A 228 -2.13 4.37 0.19
N TYR A 229 -1.71 3.43 -0.65
CA TYR A 229 -2.53 2.89 -1.72
C TYR A 229 -2.44 1.37 -1.73
N HIS A 230 -3.55 0.68 -1.98
CA HIS A 230 -3.49 -0.76 -2.17
C HIS A 230 -2.72 -1.13 -3.42
N ARG A 231 -1.93 -2.19 -3.30
CA ARG A 231 -1.38 -2.88 -4.44
C ARG A 231 -2.46 -3.78 -5.03
N THR A 232 -2.92 -3.48 -6.24
CA THR A 232 -3.81 -4.37 -6.98
C THR A 232 -3.06 -5.66 -7.25
N THR A 233 -3.45 -6.74 -6.58
CA THR A 233 -3.09 -8.09 -7.00
C THR A 233 -3.90 -8.35 -8.27
N TYR A 234 -3.27 -8.55 -9.43
CA TYR A 234 -3.96 -9.15 -10.57
C TYR A 234 -4.49 -10.50 -10.10
N GLY A 235 -5.79 -10.55 -9.81
CA GLY A 235 -6.45 -11.73 -9.29
C GLY A 235 -6.50 -12.78 -10.39
N ILE A 236 -5.81 -13.90 -10.14
CA ILE A 236 -6.04 -15.21 -10.74
C ILE A 236 -7.45 -15.67 -10.33
N PHE A 237 -8.47 -15.00 -10.88
CA PHE A 237 -9.89 -15.34 -10.72
C PHE A 237 -10.62 -15.43 -12.06
N TYR A 238 -9.93 -15.21 -13.18
CA TYR A 238 -10.36 -15.69 -14.48
C TYR A 238 -9.57 -16.93 -14.86
N ASP A 239 -10.31 -18.03 -14.91
CA ASP A 239 -10.06 -19.25 -15.67
C ASP A 239 -9.38 -20.44 -14.97
N LYS A 240 -10.16 -21.13 -14.13
CA LYS A 240 -9.94 -22.54 -13.77
C LYS A 240 -10.15 -23.52 -14.95
N GLN A 241 -10.28 -23.07 -16.20
CA GLN A 241 -10.39 -23.95 -17.37
C GLN A 241 -9.28 -23.82 -18.42
N LYS A 242 -8.26 -22.96 -18.23
CA LYS A 242 -7.13 -22.88 -19.18
C LYS A 242 -5.76 -22.78 -18.53
N ALA A 243 -5.52 -23.59 -17.49
CA ALA A 243 -4.16 -23.87 -17.03
C ALA A 243 -3.46 -24.84 -18.00
N MET A 244 -3.16 -24.38 -19.21
CA MET A 244 -2.15 -24.99 -20.05
C MET A 244 -1.29 -23.89 -20.66
N VAL A 245 -0.03 -23.87 -20.21
CA VAL A 245 1.10 -23.17 -20.82
C VAL A 245 1.06 -21.64 -20.76
N PHE A 246 1.53 -21.07 -19.65
CA PHE A 246 2.38 -19.88 -19.75
C PHE A 246 3.60 -20.06 -18.88
N GLN A 247 4.68 -20.47 -19.53
CA GLN A 247 6.01 -20.57 -18.97
C GLN A 247 6.46 -19.20 -18.47
N GLU A 248 7.13 -19.21 -17.33
CA GLU A 248 8.02 -18.14 -16.88
C GLU A 248 8.98 -17.75 -18.02
N LYS A 249 8.90 -16.50 -18.48
CA LYS A 249 10.00 -15.75 -19.11
C LYS A 249 9.56 -14.31 -19.34
N ASN A 250 10.05 -13.40 -18.50
CA ASN A 250 10.81 -12.21 -18.89
C ASN A 250 10.89 -11.21 -17.71
N ALA A 251 12.10 -10.97 -17.24
CA ALA A 251 12.46 -10.12 -16.11
C ALA A 251 12.67 -8.64 -16.50
N SER A 252 11.92 -8.11 -17.47
CA SER A 252 12.03 -6.71 -17.89
C SER A 252 10.70 -6.00 -17.64
N GLY A 253 10.72 -4.95 -16.84
CA GLY A 253 9.57 -4.05 -16.68
C GLY A 253 9.24 -3.29 -17.98
N PRO A 254 8.14 -2.50 -17.98
CA PRO A 254 7.80 -1.67 -19.12
C PRO A 254 8.93 -0.67 -19.42
N ASN A 255 9.18 -0.43 -20.71
CA ASN A 255 10.19 0.52 -21.18
C ASN A 255 9.58 1.32 -22.34
N ASN A 256 9.34 2.61 -22.12
CA ASN A 256 8.74 3.50 -23.10
C ASN A 256 9.84 4.07 -24.02
N PRO A 257 9.81 3.80 -25.35
CA PRO A 257 10.77 4.42 -26.26
C PRO A 257 10.68 5.96 -26.20
N PRO A 258 11.78 6.70 -26.39
CA PRO A 258 11.73 8.16 -26.36
C PRO A 258 10.72 8.73 -27.35
N GLY A 259 9.86 9.64 -26.90
CA GLY A 259 8.83 10.25 -27.71
C GLY A 259 8.29 11.55 -27.11
N ALA A 260 7.51 12.27 -27.91
CA ALA A 260 6.81 13.48 -27.49
C ALA A 260 5.30 13.20 -27.38
N VAL A 261 4.67 13.75 -26.35
CA VAL A 261 3.24 13.57 -26.09
C VAL A 261 2.47 14.83 -26.44
N PHE A 262 1.41 14.67 -27.21
CA PHE A 262 0.52 15.74 -27.66
C PHE A 262 -0.90 15.43 -27.27
N THR A 263 -1.70 16.46 -27.02
CA THR A 263 -3.14 16.31 -26.80
C THR A 263 -3.86 17.59 -27.18
N ASP A 264 -5.09 17.45 -27.65
CA ASP A 264 -6.04 18.55 -27.83
C ASP A 264 -6.94 18.76 -26.58
N MET A 265 -6.79 17.90 -25.57
CA MET A 265 -7.51 17.99 -24.31
C MET A 265 -7.00 19.13 -23.43
N LYS A 266 -7.90 19.69 -22.61
CA LYS A 266 -7.54 20.78 -21.70
C LYS A 266 -6.60 20.29 -20.61
N VAL A 267 -5.37 20.81 -20.60
CA VAL A 267 -4.42 20.59 -19.51
C VAL A 267 -4.90 21.28 -18.25
N PHE A 268 -4.89 20.58 -17.12
CA PHE A 268 -5.31 21.12 -15.83
C PHE A 268 -4.14 21.18 -14.85
N ASN A 269 -3.99 22.33 -14.17
CA ASN A 269 -2.97 22.57 -13.15
C ASN A 269 -1.54 22.35 -13.68
N VAL A 270 -0.68 21.68 -12.92
CA VAL A 270 0.73 21.37 -13.24
C VAL A 270 0.92 19.95 -13.81
N HIS A 271 -0.16 19.31 -14.28
CA HIS A 271 -0.17 17.91 -14.74
C HIS A 271 -0.31 17.84 -16.26
N PHE A 272 0.84 17.83 -16.93
CA PHE A 272 0.97 17.98 -18.37
C PHE A 272 0.91 16.65 -19.13
N PRO A 273 0.68 16.69 -20.47
CA PRO A 273 0.48 15.47 -21.26
C PRO A 273 1.67 14.51 -21.25
N TRP A 274 2.91 15.03 -21.19
CA TRP A 274 4.11 14.19 -21.19
C TRP A 274 4.23 13.28 -19.97
N GLU A 275 3.60 13.66 -18.86
CA GLU A 275 3.55 12.86 -17.63
C GLU A 275 2.68 11.60 -17.78
N ALA A 276 1.83 11.50 -18.81
CA ALA A 276 1.11 10.25 -19.11
C ALA A 276 2.01 9.17 -19.74
N TYR A 277 3.22 9.52 -20.16
CA TYR A 277 4.14 8.62 -20.86
C TYR A 277 5.43 8.36 -20.08
N THR A 278 5.56 8.89 -18.86
CA THR A 278 6.64 8.53 -17.94
C THR A 278 6.32 7.21 -17.24
N LEU A 279 7.36 6.51 -16.79
CA LEU A 279 7.25 5.26 -16.02
C LEU A 279 7.27 5.50 -14.50
N ASP A 280 7.27 6.77 -14.10
CA ASP A 280 7.09 7.18 -12.72
C ASP A 280 5.59 7.34 -12.40
N GLU A 281 5.29 7.90 -11.24
CA GLU A 281 3.91 8.06 -10.76
C GLU A 281 3.30 9.42 -11.13
N SER A 282 3.89 10.10 -12.12
CA SER A 282 3.33 11.32 -12.69
C SER A 282 2.10 10.97 -13.54
N PHE A 283 1.21 11.95 -13.74
CA PHE A 283 0.01 11.75 -14.52
C PHE A 283 -0.39 13.01 -15.26
N PHE A 284 -1.09 12.82 -16.38
CA PHE A 284 -1.79 13.89 -17.06
C PHE A 284 -3.18 14.10 -16.44
N TRP A 285 -3.56 15.35 -16.15
CA TRP A 285 -4.89 15.68 -15.66
C TRP A 285 -5.64 16.54 -16.68
N THR A 286 -6.85 16.10 -17.02
CA THR A 286 -7.77 16.80 -17.91
C THR A 286 -9.20 16.81 -17.37
N SER A 287 -10.06 17.63 -17.97
CA SER A 287 -11.50 17.65 -17.69
C SER A 287 -12.31 17.87 -18.97
N ASN A 288 -13.59 17.45 -18.95
CA ASN A 288 -14.56 17.59 -20.05
C ASN A 288 -14.13 16.92 -21.37
N VAL A 289 -13.55 15.72 -21.30
CA VAL A 289 -13.15 14.94 -22.47
C VAL A 289 -14.38 14.58 -23.31
N SER A 290 -14.29 14.79 -24.62
CA SER A 290 -15.36 14.55 -25.60
C SER A 290 -14.91 13.61 -26.71
N ILE A 291 -15.86 13.06 -27.46
CA ILE A 291 -15.58 12.21 -28.63
C ILE A 291 -14.73 13.01 -29.63
N GLY A 292 -13.63 12.41 -30.09
CA GLY A 292 -12.67 13.03 -31.00
C GLY A 292 -11.43 13.62 -30.31
N ASN A 293 -11.46 13.81 -28.99
CA ASN A 293 -10.25 14.17 -28.26
C ASN A 293 -9.23 13.04 -28.24
N HIS A 294 -7.94 13.41 -28.23
CA HIS A 294 -6.85 12.46 -28.33
C HIS A 294 -5.66 12.82 -27.44
N LEU A 295 -4.95 11.79 -26.99
CA LEU A 295 -3.58 11.89 -26.50
C LEU A 295 -2.73 11.03 -27.42
N THR A 296 -1.71 11.62 -28.01
CA THR A 296 -0.87 11.00 -29.02
C THR A 296 0.57 11.00 -28.57
N VAL A 297 1.18 9.83 -28.57
CA VAL A 297 2.61 9.68 -28.36
C VAL A 297 3.29 9.50 -29.70
N ILE A 298 4.20 10.41 -30.02
CA ILE A 298 5.00 10.37 -31.25
C ILE A 298 6.41 9.94 -30.87
N LEU A 299 6.80 8.72 -31.26
CA LEU A 299 8.14 8.22 -31.00
C LEU A 299 9.19 9.02 -31.78
N ASN A 300 10.34 9.28 -31.16
CA ASN A 300 11.44 10.00 -31.80
C ASN A 300 12.05 9.18 -32.95
N GLN A 301 12.05 7.85 -32.81
CA GLN A 301 12.51 6.90 -33.82
C GLN A 301 11.47 5.79 -33.98
N PRO A 302 11.32 5.20 -35.18
CA PRO A 302 10.51 4.00 -35.36
C PRO A 302 10.96 2.89 -34.40
N ALA A 303 10.01 2.25 -33.72
CA ALA A 303 10.28 1.18 -32.76
C ALA A 303 9.28 0.04 -32.93
N ASN A 304 9.76 -1.19 -32.73
CA ASN A 304 8.89 -2.37 -32.63
C ASN A 304 8.38 -2.48 -31.20
N LEU A 305 7.08 -2.25 -31.02
CA LEU A 305 6.44 -2.37 -29.72
C LEU A 305 5.99 -3.82 -29.53
N SER A 306 6.41 -4.44 -28.43
CA SER A 306 5.99 -5.81 -28.07
C SER A 306 4.74 -5.85 -27.21
N ARG A 307 4.35 -4.70 -26.64
CA ARG A 307 3.17 -4.52 -25.78
C ARG A 307 2.83 -3.03 -25.69
N VAL A 308 1.56 -2.69 -25.68
CA VAL A 308 1.02 -1.34 -25.45
C VAL A 308 -0.01 -1.43 -24.33
N GLN A 309 0.25 -0.68 -23.25
CA GLN A 309 -0.67 -0.57 -22.12
C GLN A 309 -1.11 0.88 -21.95
N VAL A 310 -2.41 1.10 -21.80
CA VAL A 310 -3.04 2.39 -21.54
C VAL A 310 -3.86 2.28 -20.28
N LEU A 311 -3.64 3.20 -19.33
CA LEU A 311 -4.36 3.27 -18.07
C LEU A 311 -4.92 4.69 -17.91
N THR A 312 -6.21 4.81 -17.65
CA THR A 312 -6.88 6.08 -17.39
C THR A 312 -7.61 6.02 -16.06
N GLY A 313 -7.94 7.19 -15.53
CA GLY A 313 -8.53 7.31 -14.21
C GLY A 313 -7.51 7.32 -13.09
N SER A 314 -8.01 7.61 -11.90
CA SER A 314 -7.26 7.61 -10.67
C SER A 314 -6.56 6.27 -10.46
N ILE A 315 -5.24 6.31 -10.34
CA ILE A 315 -4.38 5.16 -10.03
C ILE A 315 -4.85 4.44 -8.72
N VAL A 316 -5.60 5.15 -7.88
CA VAL A 316 -6.03 4.72 -6.54
C VAL A 316 -7.34 3.94 -6.52
N ASP A 317 -8.29 4.31 -7.38
CA ASP A 317 -9.66 3.78 -7.31
C ASP A 317 -10.41 3.74 -8.64
N GLY A 318 -9.74 4.01 -9.77
CA GLY A 318 -10.37 4.02 -11.10
C GLY A 318 -11.43 5.10 -11.27
N ARG A 319 -11.59 6.03 -10.31
CA ARG A 319 -12.47 7.17 -10.51
C ARG A 319 -11.92 8.05 -11.62
N TYR A 320 -12.81 8.62 -12.41
CA TYR A 320 -12.46 9.40 -13.60
C TYR A 320 -11.79 8.58 -14.71
N SER A 321 -11.90 7.24 -14.69
CA SER A 321 -11.55 6.41 -15.85
C SER A 321 -12.37 6.82 -17.06
N LEU A 322 -11.74 6.81 -18.24
CA LEU A 322 -12.46 7.01 -19.48
C LEU A 322 -13.36 5.81 -19.73
N GLU A 323 -14.68 6.03 -19.73
CA GLU A 323 -15.65 4.95 -19.96
C GLU A 323 -15.50 4.32 -21.35
N LYS A 324 -15.07 5.13 -22.34
CA LYS A 324 -14.89 4.72 -23.73
C LYS A 324 -13.66 5.38 -24.32
N GLY A 325 -12.97 4.63 -25.16
CA GLY A 325 -11.83 5.10 -25.94
C GLY A 325 -11.35 3.99 -26.86
N GLN A 326 -10.52 4.36 -27.83
CA GLN A 326 -9.82 3.41 -28.69
C GLN A 326 -8.34 3.75 -28.72
N VAL A 327 -7.51 2.72 -28.88
CA VAL A 327 -6.07 2.87 -29.02
C VAL A 327 -5.68 2.38 -30.40
N GLU A 328 -4.83 3.16 -31.06
CA GLU A 328 -4.39 2.92 -32.42
C GLU A 328 -2.87 3.11 -32.52
N LEU A 329 -2.21 2.27 -33.34
CA LEU A 329 -0.82 2.43 -33.72
C LEU A 329 -0.73 3.22 -35.02
N GLY A 330 -0.09 4.38 -34.97
CA GLY A 330 0.18 5.18 -36.16
C GLY A 330 1.44 4.74 -36.89
N TYR A 331 1.39 4.74 -38.22
CA TYR A 331 2.50 4.50 -39.13
C TYR A 331 2.62 5.65 -40.13
N ASN A 332 3.80 5.76 -40.77
CA ASN A 332 4.08 6.71 -41.84
C ASN A 332 3.89 8.17 -41.39
N ARG A 333 4.88 8.68 -40.64
CA ARG A 333 4.87 10.04 -40.07
C ARG A 333 5.07 11.10 -41.16
N GLU A 334 4.15 12.05 -41.24
CA GLU A 334 4.14 13.12 -42.24
C GLU A 334 3.71 14.48 -41.62
N GLY A 335 4.19 15.59 -42.20
CA GLY A 335 3.78 16.95 -41.85
C GLY A 335 4.48 17.60 -40.63
N MET A 336 4.10 18.87 -40.39
CA MET A 336 4.41 19.70 -39.22
C MET A 336 3.14 20.48 -38.83
N PRO A 337 2.50 20.21 -37.67
CA PRO A 337 2.91 19.25 -36.64
C PRO A 337 2.87 17.81 -37.15
N GLN A 338 3.77 16.98 -36.61
CA GLN A 338 3.97 15.63 -37.09
C GLN A 338 2.74 14.77 -36.79
N SER A 339 2.21 14.09 -37.80
CA SER A 339 1.04 13.22 -37.72
C SER A 339 1.32 11.89 -38.42
N CYS A 340 0.54 10.85 -38.15
CA CYS A 340 0.63 9.57 -38.87
C CYS A 340 -0.46 9.52 -39.95
N THR A 341 -0.15 8.98 -41.13
CA THR A 341 -1.11 8.90 -42.24
C THR A 341 -1.94 7.61 -42.24
N SER A 342 -1.52 6.61 -41.47
CA SER A 342 -2.22 5.33 -41.35
C SER A 342 -2.21 4.85 -39.90
N PHE A 343 -3.31 4.25 -39.48
CA PHE A 343 -3.52 3.79 -38.12
C PHE A 343 -4.00 2.33 -38.12
N ALA A 344 -3.43 1.51 -37.24
CA ALA A 344 -3.90 0.16 -36.97
C ALA A 344 -4.60 0.14 -35.61
N PHE A 345 -5.84 -0.33 -35.57
CA PHE A 345 -6.60 -0.46 -34.34
C PHE A 345 -6.02 -1.56 -33.44
N LEU A 346 -5.73 -1.22 -32.19
CA LEU A 346 -5.26 -2.16 -31.17
C LEU A 346 -6.38 -2.69 -30.29
N GLY A 347 -7.31 -1.82 -29.90
CA GLY A 347 -8.38 -2.20 -28.99
C GLY A 347 -9.18 -1.02 -28.45
N HIS A 348 -10.31 -1.34 -27.82
CA HIS A 348 -11.08 -0.40 -27.04
C HIS A 348 -10.57 -0.36 -25.60
N LEU A 349 -10.73 0.80 -24.94
CA LEU A 349 -10.62 0.87 -23.49
C LEU A 349 -11.78 0.09 -22.87
N LEU A 350 -11.47 -0.83 -21.96
CA LEU A 350 -12.42 -1.50 -21.08
C LEU A 350 -12.20 -0.94 -19.68
N GLU A 351 -13.22 -0.28 -19.12
CA GLU A 351 -13.13 0.39 -17.81
C GLU A 351 -11.95 1.38 -17.71
N GLY A 352 -11.62 2.03 -18.82
CA GLY A 352 -10.51 2.99 -18.90
C GLY A 352 -9.13 2.37 -19.11
N GLN A 353 -9.04 1.08 -19.45
CA GLN A 353 -7.76 0.39 -19.60
C GLN A 353 -7.69 -0.41 -20.92
N MET A 354 -6.48 -0.55 -21.46
CA MET A 354 -6.18 -1.47 -22.56
C MET A 354 -4.76 -2.02 -22.40
N ASP A 355 -4.57 -3.27 -22.79
CA ASP A 355 -3.30 -3.98 -22.71
C ASP A 355 -3.21 -5.00 -23.85
N GLN A 356 -2.34 -4.76 -24.83
CA GLN A 356 -2.21 -5.56 -26.07
C GLN A 356 -0.76 -5.79 -26.47
#